data_AF-A0A7S0N5H6-F1
#
_entry.id   AF-A0A7S0N5H6-F1
#
_cell.length_a   1.000
_cell.length_b   1.000
_cell.length_c   1.000
_cell.angle_alpha   90.00
_cell.angle_beta   90.00
_cell.angle_gamma   90.00
#
_symmetry.space_group_name_H-M   'P 1'
#
loop_
_entity.id
_entity.type
_entity.pdbx_description
1 polymer ?
#
loop_
_entity_poly.entity_id
_entity_poly.type
_entity_poly.pdbx_seq_one_letter_code
_entity_poly.pdbx_strand_id
1 'polypeptide(L)'
;VAAAALADTEAELERLRGLAETDWGPEPFRALHGRCVTSRLLGYLYTVCPFDKAEQKEHGEQHRRSYSLGTFRGWHGAATKRGAAVQLFGGGESCGDVDRRAVVRAVCGE
;
A
#
# COMPACT_ATOMS: atom_id res chain seq x y z
N VAL A 1 26.95 21.17 3.91
CA VAL A 1 26.80 20.68 2.52
C VAL A 1 27.12 19.20 2.42
N ALA A 2 28.32 18.73 2.78
CA ALA A 2 28.68 17.30 2.73
C ALA A 2 27.79 16.37 3.60
N ALA A 3 27.44 16.79 4.83
CA ALA A 3 26.58 15.99 5.71
C ALA A 3 25.15 15.79 5.18
N ALA A 4 24.60 16.78 4.46
CA ALA A 4 23.27 16.66 3.85
C ALA A 4 23.29 15.69 2.66
N ALA A 5 24.32 15.76 1.81
CA ALA A 5 24.49 14.85 0.69
C ALA A 5 24.70 13.38 1.13
N LEU A 6 25.38 13.17 2.26
CA LEU A 6 25.53 11.85 2.86
C LEU A 6 24.17 11.29 3.33
N ALA A 7 23.39 12.08 4.07
CA ALA A 7 22.07 11.68 4.55
C ALA A 7 21.10 11.35 3.39
N ASP A 8 21.13 12.13 2.32
CA ASP A 8 20.32 11.87 1.12
C ASP A 8 20.73 10.55 0.43
N THR A 9 22.04 10.28 0.35
CA THR A 9 22.56 9.05 -0.25
C THR A 9 22.20 7.83 0.58
N GLU A 10 22.26 7.92 1.91
CA GLU A 10 21.87 6.85 2.83
C GLU A 10 20.36 6.56 2.73
N ALA A 11 19.53 7.60 2.66
CA ALA A 11 18.09 7.44 2.48
C ALA A 11 17.73 6.75 1.15
N GLU A 12 18.43 7.11 0.07
CA GLU A 12 18.23 6.48 -1.23
C GLU A 12 18.68 5.01 -1.23
N LEU A 13 19.77 4.69 -0.55
CA LEU A 13 20.27 3.32 -0.43
C LEU A 13 19.26 2.44 0.32
N GLU A 14 18.70 2.92 1.42
CA GLU A 14 17.65 2.22 2.16
C GLU A 14 16.37 2.03 1.33
N ARG A 15 16.00 3.05 0.54
CA ARG A 15 14.88 2.94 -0.41
C ARG A 15 15.11 1.83 -1.43
N LEU A 16 16.30 1.78 -2.03
CA LEU A 16 16.66 0.77 -3.04
C LEU A 16 16.75 -0.64 -2.43
N ARG A 17 17.26 -0.78 -1.21
CA ARG A 17 17.25 -2.04 -0.45
C ARG A 17 15.82 -2.53 -0.23
N GLY A 18 14.93 -1.64 0.22
CA GLY A 18 13.51 -1.96 0.40
C GLY A 18 12.86 -2.46 -0.90
N LEU A 19 13.15 -1.84 -2.05
CA LEU A 19 12.65 -2.30 -3.34
C LEU A 19 13.21 -3.67 -3.76
N ALA A 20 14.49 -3.94 -3.50
CA ALA A 20 15.12 -5.21 -3.83
C ALA A 20 14.55 -6.37 -2.99
N GLU A 21 14.20 -6.10 -1.73
CA GLU A 21 13.66 -7.10 -0.79
C GLU A 21 12.14 -7.23 -0.85
N THR A 22 11.44 -6.33 -1.55
CA THR A 22 9.99 -6.37 -1.66
C THR A 22 9.52 -7.65 -2.35
N ASP A 23 8.63 -8.38 -1.69
CA ASP A 23 7.92 -9.49 -2.32
C ASP A 23 6.89 -8.96 -3.33
N TRP A 24 7.31 -8.91 -4.59
CA TRP A 24 6.48 -8.50 -5.72
C TRP A 24 5.33 -9.46 -6.03
N GLY A 25 5.28 -10.63 -5.38
CA GLY A 25 4.32 -11.67 -5.65
C GLY A 25 4.44 -12.23 -7.07
N PRO A 26 3.34 -12.72 -7.67
CA PRO A 26 3.35 -13.21 -9.05
C PRO A 26 3.75 -12.12 -10.05
N GLU A 27 4.48 -12.51 -11.11
CA GLU A 27 5.07 -11.60 -12.10
C GLU A 27 4.13 -10.48 -12.61
N PRO A 28 2.84 -10.75 -12.93
CA PRO A 28 1.94 -9.72 -13.45
C PRO A 28 1.70 -8.57 -12.46
N PHE A 29 1.80 -8.82 -11.15
CA PHE A 29 1.55 -7.80 -10.13
C PHE A 29 2.69 -6.79 -10.03
N ARG A 30 3.92 -7.13 -10.42
CA ARG A 30 5.06 -6.20 -10.41
C ARG A 30 4.77 -4.92 -11.21
N ALA A 31 4.01 -5.04 -12.31
CA ALA A 31 3.62 -3.90 -13.14
C ALA A 31 2.73 -2.88 -12.42
N LEU A 32 2.17 -3.22 -11.26
CA LEU A 32 1.37 -2.32 -10.44
C LEU A 32 2.22 -1.46 -9.50
N HIS A 33 3.52 -1.73 -9.35
CA HIS A 33 4.40 -0.91 -8.54
C HIS A 33 4.40 0.55 -9.02
N GLY A 34 4.27 1.49 -8.09
CA GLY A 34 4.18 2.93 -8.38
C GLY A 34 2.85 3.38 -8.97
N ARG A 35 1.86 2.48 -9.14
CA ARG A 35 0.50 2.83 -9.55
C ARG A 35 -0.43 2.81 -8.34
N CYS A 36 -1.37 3.73 -8.30
CA CYS A 36 -2.40 3.75 -7.27
C CYS A 36 -3.78 3.69 -7.92
N VAL A 37 -4.70 2.98 -7.29
CA VAL A 37 -6.10 2.90 -7.69
C VAL A 37 -6.95 3.55 -6.61
N THR A 38 -7.83 4.46 -7.01
CA THR A 38 -8.77 5.11 -6.10
C THR A 38 -10.20 4.71 -6.45
N SER A 39 -10.98 4.31 -5.46
CA SER A 39 -12.40 3.98 -5.63
C SER A 39 -13.25 4.63 -4.55
N ARG A 40 -14.48 5.01 -4.92
CA ARG A 40 -15.45 5.59 -3.99
C ARG A 40 -16.40 4.50 -3.51
N LEU A 41 -16.51 4.35 -2.19
CA LEU A 41 -17.42 3.39 -1.58
C LEU A 41 -17.96 3.96 -0.26
N LEU A 42 -19.28 3.90 -0.08
CA LEU A 42 -19.98 4.31 1.15
C LEU A 42 -19.60 5.72 1.66
N GLY A 43 -19.37 6.67 0.75
CA GLY A 43 -18.99 8.04 1.14
C GLY A 43 -17.52 8.22 1.53
N TYR A 44 -16.65 7.26 1.19
CA TYR A 44 -15.20 7.37 1.34
C TYR A 44 -14.51 7.17 0.00
N LEU A 45 -13.34 7.78 -0.16
CA LEU A 45 -12.37 7.51 -1.21
C LEU A 45 -11.29 6.60 -0.64
N TYR A 46 -11.16 5.39 -1.18
CA TYR A 46 -10.09 4.47 -0.84
C TYR A 46 -9.03 4.54 -1.91
N THR A 47 -7.78 4.79 -1.54
CA THR A 47 -6.64 4.71 -2.45
C THR A 47 -5.76 3.55 -2.00
N VAL A 48 -5.42 2.67 -2.95
CA VAL A 48 -4.48 1.58 -2.73
C VAL A 48 -3.35 1.73 -3.74
N CYS A 49 -2.13 1.82 -3.22
CA CYS A 49 -0.89 1.76 -3.99
C CYS A 49 -0.26 0.40 -3.67
N PRO A 50 -0.36 -0.60 -4.56
CA PRO A 50 0.25 -1.92 -4.35
C PRO A 50 1.71 -1.79 -3.96
N PHE A 51 2.16 -2.64 -3.03
CA PHE A 51 3.52 -2.66 -2.48
C PHE A 51 3.95 -1.43 -1.66
N ASP A 52 3.09 -0.42 -1.51
CA ASP A 52 3.39 0.80 -0.74
C ASP A 52 2.41 0.94 0.42
N LYS A 53 1.21 1.47 0.16
CA LYS A 53 0.26 1.84 1.21
C LYS A 53 -1.19 1.79 0.76
N ALA A 54 -2.07 1.73 1.76
CA ALA A 54 -3.51 1.90 1.60
C ALA A 54 -3.99 3.04 2.50
N GLU A 55 -4.88 3.88 1.97
CA GLU A 55 -5.45 5.02 2.69
C GLU A 55 -6.96 5.15 2.42
N GLN A 56 -7.65 5.71 3.40
CA GLN A 56 -9.06 6.09 3.32
C GLN A 56 -9.17 7.59 3.51
N LYS A 57 -9.95 8.26 2.68
CA LYS A 57 -10.26 9.67 2.81
C LYS A 57 -11.76 9.87 2.86
N GLU A 58 -12.22 10.69 3.80
CA GLU A 58 -13.62 11.11 3.86
C GLU A 58 -14.02 11.87 2.58
N HIS A 59 -15.19 11.54 2.02
CA HIS A 59 -15.71 12.22 0.84
C HIS A 59 -16.78 13.24 1.23
N GLY A 60 -16.42 14.52 1.31
CA GLY A 60 -17.33 15.64 1.55
C GLY A 60 -16.58 16.98 1.68
N GLU A 61 -17.30 18.10 1.64
CA GLU A 61 -16.69 19.45 1.69
C GLU A 61 -16.06 19.79 3.05
N GLN A 62 -16.59 19.19 4.14
CA GLN A 62 -16.28 19.60 5.51
C GLN A 62 -15.20 18.77 6.20
N HIS A 63 -14.94 17.54 5.72
CA HIS A 63 -13.93 16.67 6.30
C HIS A 63 -13.06 16.06 5.19
N ARG A 64 -11.80 16.52 5.12
CA ARG A 64 -10.79 16.08 4.12
C ARG A 64 -9.70 15.21 4.75
N ARG A 65 -9.94 14.67 5.93
CA ARG A 65 -8.93 13.89 6.65
C ARG A 65 -8.68 12.59 5.91
N SER A 66 -7.41 12.30 5.68
CA SER A 66 -6.96 10.98 5.23
C SER A 66 -6.52 10.18 6.45
N TYR A 67 -6.92 8.92 6.47
CA TYR A 67 -6.60 7.93 7.48
C TYR A 67 -5.76 6.84 6.83
N SER A 68 -4.59 6.55 7.40
CA SER A 68 -3.76 5.45 6.94
C SER A 68 -4.44 4.11 7.29
N LEU A 69 -4.58 3.23 6.31
CA LEU A 69 -4.98 1.84 6.50
C LEU A 69 -3.76 0.90 6.58
N GLY A 70 -2.55 1.46 6.53
CA GLY A 70 -1.29 0.74 6.71
C GLY A 70 -0.41 0.70 5.46
N THR A 71 0.81 0.23 5.66
CA THR A 71 1.79 -0.05 4.59
C THR A 71 1.76 -1.53 4.22
N PHE A 72 2.23 -1.85 3.02
CA PHE A 72 2.31 -3.23 2.54
C PHE A 72 3.14 -4.11 3.49
N ARG A 73 2.60 -5.27 3.86
CA ARG A 73 3.23 -6.26 4.77
C ARG A 73 3.50 -7.60 4.10
N GLY A 74 3.18 -7.73 2.82
CA GLY A 74 3.30 -8.97 2.07
C GLY A 74 1.96 -9.52 1.60
N TRP A 75 1.97 -10.79 1.23
CA TRP A 75 0.84 -11.49 0.64
C TRP A 75 0.18 -12.45 1.62
N HIS A 76 -1.11 -12.70 1.43
CA HIS A 76 -1.88 -13.69 2.18
C HIS A 76 -2.37 -14.83 1.27
N GLY A 77 -2.05 -16.07 1.64
CA GLY A 77 -2.47 -17.27 0.92
C GLY A 77 -1.68 -17.52 -0.37
N ALA A 78 -1.73 -18.77 -0.84
CA ALA A 78 -1.11 -19.15 -2.12
C ALA A 78 -1.94 -18.60 -3.29
N ALA A 79 -1.28 -18.04 -4.30
CA ALA A 79 -1.92 -17.66 -5.56
C ALA A 79 -2.67 -18.88 -6.12
N THR A 80 -4.00 -18.79 -6.17
CA THR A 80 -4.81 -19.90 -6.70
C THR A 80 -4.79 -19.88 -8.22
N LYS A 81 -5.11 -21.02 -8.86
CA LYS A 81 -5.25 -21.17 -10.33
C LYS A 81 -6.21 -20.15 -10.98
N ARG A 82 -6.99 -19.39 -10.19
CA ARG A 82 -7.92 -18.33 -10.64
C ARG A 82 -7.37 -16.90 -10.45
N GLY A 83 -6.07 -16.72 -10.22
CA GLY A 83 -5.41 -15.40 -10.30
C GLY A 83 -5.72 -14.43 -9.16
N ALA A 84 -6.35 -14.88 -8.08
CA ALA A 84 -6.59 -14.03 -6.92
C ALA A 84 -5.33 -13.96 -6.05
N ALA A 85 -4.78 -12.75 -5.91
CA ALA A 85 -3.67 -12.47 -5.01
C ALA A 85 -4.13 -11.48 -3.95
N VAL A 86 -3.81 -11.77 -2.68
CA VAL A 86 -4.28 -10.99 -1.54
C VAL A 86 -3.10 -10.25 -0.93
N GLN A 87 -3.12 -8.93 -0.98
CA GLN A 87 -2.13 -8.07 -0.34
C GLN A 87 -2.60 -7.68 1.07
N LEU A 88 -1.67 -7.69 2.02
CA LEU A 88 -1.90 -7.26 3.39
C LEU A 88 -1.29 -5.87 3.62
N PHE A 89 -2.08 -4.97 4.20
CA PHE A 89 -1.63 -3.66 4.64
C PHE A 89 -1.86 -3.53 6.15
N GLY A 90 -0.85 -3.08 6.88
CA GLY A 90 -0.89 -3.03 8.34
C GLY A 90 -0.01 -1.95 8.95
N GLY A 91 -0.23 -1.67 10.23
CA GLY A 91 0.37 -0.52 10.92
C GLY A 91 -0.20 0.81 10.41
N GLY A 92 -1.51 0.84 10.15
CA GLY A 92 -2.22 2.07 9.82
C GLY A 92 -2.41 2.97 11.04
N GLU A 93 -3.26 3.98 10.92
CA GLU A 93 -3.54 4.90 12.02
C GLU A 93 -4.22 4.15 13.18
N SER A 94 -3.83 4.46 14.42
CA SER A 94 -4.42 3.90 15.64
C SER A 94 -5.94 4.13 15.69
N CYS A 95 -6.66 3.09 16.09
CA CYS A 95 -8.11 3.05 16.21
C CYS A 95 -8.48 2.39 17.55
N GLY A 96 -8.13 3.04 18.65
CA GLY A 96 -8.25 2.49 20.00
C GLY A 96 -7.13 1.50 20.28
N ASP A 97 -7.47 0.28 20.68
CA ASP A 97 -6.49 -0.75 21.04
C ASP A 97 -5.82 -1.44 19.84
N VAL A 98 -6.28 -1.13 18.61
CA VAL A 98 -5.78 -1.74 17.38
C VAL A 98 -5.47 -0.69 16.32
N ASP A 99 -4.49 -0.99 15.48
CA ASP A 99 -4.19 -0.18 14.30
C ASP A 99 -5.09 -0.57 13.13
N ARG A 100 -5.47 0.41 12.31
CA ARG A 100 -6.16 0.16 11.05
C ARG A 100 -5.30 -0.72 10.14
N ARG A 101 -5.97 -1.61 9.40
CA ARG A 101 -5.39 -2.56 8.45
C ARG A 101 -6.30 -2.75 7.25
N ALA A 102 -5.74 -3.09 6.09
CA ALA A 102 -6.49 -3.44 4.90
C ALA A 102 -6.07 -4.80 4.34
N VAL A 103 -7.03 -5.52 3.78
CA VAL A 103 -6.80 -6.77 3.04
C VAL A 103 -7.33 -6.56 1.64
N VAL A 104 -6.45 -6.50 0.65
CA VAL A 104 -6.79 -6.16 -0.73
C VAL A 104 -6.68 -7.42 -1.59
N ARG A 105 -7.83 -7.90 -2.05
CA ARG A 105 -7.90 -9.02 -3.00
C ARG A 105 -7.94 -8.49 -4.42
N ALA A 106 -6.86 -8.68 -5.16
CA ALA A 106 -6.84 -8.44 -6.59
C ALA A 106 -7.40 -9.65 -7.35
N VAL A 107 -8.18 -9.39 -8.40
CA VAL A 107 -8.75 -10.40 -9.31
C VAL A 107 -8.55 -9.93 -10.74
N CYS A 108 -8.52 -10.87 -11.69
CA CYS A 108 -8.62 -10.52 -13.11
C CYS A 108 -9.93 -9.75 -13.34
N GLY A 109 -9.83 -8.54 -13.88
CA GLY A 109 -10.97 -7.80 -14.40
C GLY A 109 -11.40 -8.35 -15.76
N GLU A 110 -12.67 -8.14 -16.11
CA GLU A 110 -13.22 -8.46 -17.43
C GLU A 110 -12.70 -7.54 -18.53
#